data_AF-A0A938JLW1-F1
#
_entry.id   AF-A0A938JLW1-F1
#
_cell.length_a   1.000
_cell.length_b   1.000
_cell.length_c   1.000
_cell.angle_alpha   90.00
_cell.angle_beta   90.00
_cell.angle_gamma   90.00
#
_symmetry.space_group_name_H-M   'P 1'
#
loop_
_entity.id
_entity.type
_entity.pdbx_description
1 polymer ?
#
loop_
_entity_poly.entity_id
_entity_poly.type
_entity_poly.pdbx_seq_one_letter_code
_entity_poly.pdbx_strand_id
1 'polypeptide(L)' 'MIQKDIRDIRTNLTKYINKYNGRKIYISKYNKIIGELKFYSSREKEKVKLDIAKEIIKRADADMELI' A
#
# COMPACT_ATOMS: atom_id res chain seq x y z
N MET A 1 12.93 -8.43 -1.32
CA MET A 1 12.18 -7.18 -1.04
C MET A 1 12.23 -6.29 -2.28
N ILE A 2 11.09 -5.84 -2.83
CA ILE A 2 11.08 -4.95 -4.02
C ILE A 2 10.96 -3.52 -3.52
N GLN A 3 12.03 -2.73 -3.70
CA GLN A 3 12.06 -1.32 -3.32
C GLN A 3 12.25 -0.46 -4.59
N LYS A 4 11.46 0.61 -4.72
CA LYS A 4 11.49 1.51 -5.88
C LYS A 4 11.36 2.96 -5.48
N ASP A 5 12.10 3.84 -6.18
CA ASP A 5 11.99 5.28 -5.97
C ASP A 5 10.60 5.78 -6.36
N ILE A 6 10.07 6.71 -5.58
CA ILE A 6 8.76 7.34 -5.82
C ILE A 6 8.64 7.93 -7.23
N ARG A 7 9.73 8.46 -7.80
CA ARG A 7 9.73 9.02 -9.16
C ARG A 7 9.55 7.95 -10.22
N ASP A 8 10.17 6.78 -10.03
CA ASP A 8 10.04 5.64 -10.94
C ASP A 8 8.64 5.03 -10.86
N ILE A 9 8.10 4.88 -9.65
CA ILE A 9 6.70 4.47 -9.43
C ILE A 9 5.75 5.41 -10.17
N ARG A 10 5.93 6.73 -10.04
CA ARG A 10 5.06 7.74 -10.64
C ARG A 10 5.00 7.63 -12.17
N THR A 11 6.15 7.46 -12.82
CA THR A 11 6.22 7.35 -14.28
C THR A 11 5.71 6.01 -14.80
N ASN A 12 5.87 4.94 -14.02
CA ASN A 12 5.63 3.56 -14.46
C ASN A 12 4.50 2.85 -13.71
N LEU A 13 3.55 3.58 -13.11
CA LEU A 13 2.56 3.02 -12.18
C LEU A 13 1.79 1.83 -12.80
N THR A 14 1.28 1.98 -14.02
CA THR A 14 0.54 0.93 -14.74
C THR A 14 1.39 -0.33 -14.98
N LYS A 15 2.67 -0.17 -15.32
CA LYS A 15 3.61 -1.28 -15.48
C LYS A 15 3.81 -2.01 -14.16
N TYR A 16 3.92 -1.28 -13.05
CA TYR A 16 4.07 -1.83 -11.72
C TYR A 16 2.80 -2.55 -11.24
N ILE A 17 1.61 -2.01 -11.52
CA ILE A 17 0.32 -2.66 -11.24
C ILE A 17 0.26 -4.04 -11.90
N ASN A 18 0.53 -4.11 -13.21
CA ASN A 18 0.41 -5.36 -13.97
C ASN A 18 1.51 -6.37 -13.59
N LYS A 19 2.75 -5.91 -13.43
CA LYS A 19 3.90 -6.79 -13.17
C LYS A 19 3.92 -7.36 -11.75
N TYR A 20 3.36 -6.63 -10.78
CA TYR A 20 3.42 -6.98 -9.36
C TYR A 20 2.04 -7.13 -8.74
N ASN A 21 1.05 -7.52 -9.54
CA ASN A 21 -0.29 -7.84 -9.05
C ASN A 21 -0.19 -8.92 -7.95
N GLY A 22 -0.79 -8.65 -6.78
CA GLY A 22 -0.70 -9.51 -5.59
C GLY A 22 0.61 -9.42 -4.79
N ARG A 23 1.61 -8.63 -5.22
CA ARG A 23 2.90 -8.43 -4.51
C ARG A 23 2.98 -7.06 -3.85
N LYS A 24 3.74 -6.98 -2.74
CA LYS A 24 4.09 -5.72 -2.07
C LYS A 24 5.32 -5.08 -2.72
N ILE A 25 5.23 -3.77 -2.97
CA ILE A 25 6.34 -2.91 -3.42
C ILE A 25 6.57 -1.85 -2.34
N TYR A 26 7.80 -1.67 -1.91
CA TYR A 26 8.17 -0.58 -1.01
C TYR A 26 8.54 0.65 -1.81
N ILE A 27 7.91 1.77 -1.50
CA ILE A 27 8.23 3.07 -2.09
C ILE A 27 9.33 3.69 -1.24
N SER A 28 10.40 4.16 -1.90
CA SER A 28 11.44 4.93 -1.26
C SER A 28 11.58 6.33 -1.83
N LYS A 29 12.05 7.26 -1.01
CA LYS A 29 12.47 8.62 -1.41
C LYS A 29 13.78 8.93 -0.70
N TYR A 30 14.79 9.36 -1.44
CA TYR A 30 16.14 9.63 -0.89
C TYR A 30 16.69 8.43 -0.07
N ASN A 31 16.61 7.22 -0.63
CA ASN A 31 17.01 5.95 0.02
C ASN A 31 16.28 5.57 1.32
N LYS A 32 15.26 6.32 1.76
CA LYS A 32 14.40 5.96 2.89
C LYS A 32 13.09 5.36 2.39
N ILE A 33 12.63 4.26 3.01
CA ILE A 33 11.30 3.71 2.75
C ILE A 33 10.26 4.68 3.34
N ILE A 34 9.32 5.11 2.51
CA ILE A 34 8.28 6.08 2.87
C ILE A 34 6.87 5.47 2.81
N GLY A 35 6.74 4.25 2.30
CA GLY A 35 5.45 3.57 2.24
C GLY A 35 5.51 2.23 1.53
N GLU A 36 4.37 1.54 1.53
CA GLU A 36 4.16 0.30 0.79
C GLU A 36 2.99 0.45 -0.20
N LEU A 37 3.14 -0.16 -1.36
CA LEU A 37 2.12 -0.35 -2.39
C LEU A 37 1.82 -1.83 -2.49
N LYS A 38 0.54 -2.19 -2.39
CA LYS A 38 0.06 -3.54 -2.69
C LYS A 38 -1.05 -3.42 -3.72
N PHE A 39 -0.89 -4.13 -4.84
CA PHE A 39 -1.89 -4.18 -5.89
C PHE A 39 -2.79 -5.39 -5.68
N TYR A 40 -4.09 -5.17 -5.78
CA TYR A 40 -5.11 -6.18 -5.54
C TYR A 40 -5.90 -6.41 -6.82
N SER A 41 -6.19 -7.66 -7.13
CA SER A 41 -7.07 -8.01 -8.23
C SER A 41 -8.51 -7.56 -7.95
N SER A 42 -9.34 -7.48 -8.99
CA SER A 42 -10.76 -7.12 -8.84
C SER A 42 -11.51 -8.05 -7.89
N ARG A 43 -11.14 -9.34 -7.82
CA ARG A 43 -11.72 -10.32 -6.87
C ARG A 43 -11.35 -10.03 -5.42
N GLU A 44 -10.17 -9.47 -5.18
CA GLU A 44 -9.68 -9.18 -3.83
C GLU A 44 -10.11 -7.79 -3.34
N LYS A 45 -10.55 -6.91 -4.25
CA LYS A 45 -10.81 -5.50 -3.98
C LYS A 45 -11.85 -5.28 -2.88
N GLU A 46 -12.93 -6.07 -2.84
CA GLU A 46 -13.96 -5.95 -1.79
C GLU A 46 -13.45 -6.37 -0.42
N LYS A 47 -12.80 -7.54 -0.33
CA LYS A 47 -12.20 -8.04 0.91
C LYS A 47 -11.17 -7.05 1.47
N VAL A 48 -10.33 -6.51 0.60
CA VAL A 48 -9.28 -5.55 0.97
C VAL A 48 -9.88 -4.23 1.44
N LYS A 49 -10.93 -3.72 0.78
CA LYS A 49 -11.63 -2.53 1.26
C LYS A 49 -12.16 -2.72 2.67
N LEU A 50 -12.73 -3.90 2.96
CA LEU A 50 -13.21 -4.24 4.30
C LEU A 50 -12.05 -4.32 5.31
N ASP A 51 -10.93 -4.94 4.94
CA ASP A 51 -9.74 -5.02 5.81
C ASP A 51 -9.14 -3.63 6.09
N ILE A 52 -9.05 -2.75 5.08
CA ILE A 52 -8.58 -1.37 5.25
C ILE A 52 -9.53 -0.59 6.16
N ALA A 53 -10.84 -0.71 5.97
CA ALA A 53 -11.82 -0.03 6.81
C ALA A 53 -11.71 -0.47 8.28
N LYS A 54 -11.55 -1.78 8.52
CA LYS A 54 -11.33 -2.32 9.88
C LYS A 54 -10.06 -1.78 10.51
N GLU A 55 -8.96 -1.72 9.76
CA GLU A 55 -7.69 -1.21 10.25
C GLU A 55 -7.77 0.29 10.61
N ILE A 56 -8.50 1.08 9.81
CA ILE A 56 -8.73 2.50 10.08
C ILE A 56 -9.52 2.68 11.38
N ILE A 57 -10.62 1.93 11.55
CA ILE A 57 -11.43 1.99 12.78
C ILE A 57 -10.58 1.58 13.99
N LYS A 58 -9.84 0.48 13.88
CA LYS A 58 -8.98 -0.02 14.96
C LYS A 58 -7.91 1.00 15.38
N ARG A 59 -7.34 1.74 14.43
CA ARG A 59 -6.39 2.82 14.72
C ARG A 59 -7.08 4.00 15.37
N ALA A 60 -8.27 4.38 14.90
CA ALA A 60 -9.05 5.45 15.50
C ALA A 60 -9.42 5.12 16.95
N ASP A 61 -9.81 3.87 17.24
CA ASP A 61 -10.09 3.41 18.61
C ASP A 61 -8.84 3.44 19.48
N ALA A 62 -7.70 2.97 18.96
CA ALA A 62 -6.42 2.98 19.68
C ALA A 62 -5.92 4.41 19.98
N ASP A 63 -6.15 5.36 19.07
CA ASP A 63 -5.83 6.77 19.30
C ASP A 63 -6.78 7.42 20.32
N MET A 64 -8.02 6.93 20.45
CA MET A 64 -9.02 7.42 21.40
C MET A 64 -8.79 6.91 22.84
N GLU A 65 -8.24 5.70 23.01
CA GLU A 65 -7.84 5.16 24.32
C GLU A 65 -6.55 5.79 24.90
N LEU A 66 -5.82 6.57 24.10
CA LEU A 66 -4.58 7.27 24.50
C LEU A 66 -4.82 8.74 24.92
N ILE A 67 -6.07 9.21 24.93
CA ILE A 67 -6.50 10.56 25.35
C ILE A 67 -7.27 10.45 26.66
#